data_AF-A0A940UNQ2-F1
#
_entry.id   AF-A0A940UNQ2-F1
#
_cell.length_a   1.000
_cell.length_b   1.000
_cell.length_c   1.000
_cell.angle_alpha   90.00
_cell.angle_beta   90.00
_cell.angle_gamma   90.00
#
_symmetry.space_group_name_H-M   'P 1'
#
loop_
_entity.id
_entity.type
_entity.pdbx_description
1 polymer ?
#
loop_
_entity_poly.entity_id
_entity_poly.type
_entity_poly.pdbx_seq_one_letter_code
_entity_poly.pdbx_strand_id
1 'polypeptide(L)'
;MLHHHHRAVKGFSLIELLVGIVLSSLIILVLYELLTSQNRVYALQDDISEMQQNVRIAMEKISRDLTMAGFGKPSRLGTPTWPLLNGIAGLDFSIRVTGGNTLDVVGCLDPPEGLTSGTLAAGAVSITLGSGQGAGFNTTTKSDISIGGKENARVVSVSGDNLQIDTNPTLAGNQGLVYSYPAGIPVYVVKYVTYSVDASDPNTPVLRVNEHQGAGEQPVAQYVEIVGVTLTGNALDLTLTGRTRKPDSTTNQYTRVQMQDRVFLRNLPNIPD
;
A
#
# COMPACT_ATOMS: atom_id res chain seq x y z
N MET A 1 17.22 -91.27 2.55
CA MET A 1 17.77 -90.79 1.25
C MET A 1 16.90 -89.65 0.76
N LEU A 2 17.39 -88.41 0.82
CA LEU A 2 16.81 -87.24 0.17
C LEU A 2 17.99 -86.52 -0.51
N HIS A 3 18.01 -86.53 -1.85
CA HIS A 3 19.05 -85.86 -2.64
C HIS A 3 18.79 -84.35 -2.65
N HIS A 4 19.74 -83.56 -2.14
CA HIS A 4 19.74 -82.11 -2.37
C HIS A 4 20.34 -81.84 -3.76
N HIS A 5 19.51 -81.39 -4.70
CA HIS A 5 19.98 -80.76 -5.92
C HIS A 5 20.44 -79.33 -5.62
N HIS A 6 21.75 -79.09 -5.64
CA HIS A 6 22.29 -77.73 -5.70
C HIS A 6 21.92 -77.12 -7.06
N ARG A 7 21.05 -76.11 -7.04
CA ARG A 7 20.82 -75.25 -8.21
C ARG A 7 22.11 -74.48 -8.50
N ALA A 8 22.71 -74.70 -9.66
CA ALA A 8 23.81 -73.90 -10.16
C ALA A 8 23.32 -72.47 -10.44
N VAL A 9 23.84 -71.50 -9.69
CA VAL A 9 23.62 -70.08 -9.96
C VAL A 9 24.51 -69.70 -11.15
N LYS A 10 23.92 -69.31 -12.28
CA LYS A 10 24.67 -68.81 -13.44
C LYS A 10 25.18 -67.40 -13.12
N GLY A 11 26.47 -67.16 -13.34
CA GLY A 11 27.07 -65.82 -13.27
C GLY A 11 26.69 -64.96 -14.47
N PHE A 12 26.81 -63.63 -14.33
CA PHE A 12 26.53 -62.68 -15.40
C PHE A 12 27.63 -62.68 -16.46
N SER A 13 27.25 -62.55 -17.73
CA SER A 13 28.17 -62.31 -18.83
C SER A 13 28.64 -60.85 -18.83
N LEU A 14 29.88 -60.60 -19.27
CA LEU A 14 30.44 -59.24 -19.40
C LEU A 14 29.56 -58.36 -20.31
N ILE A 15 28.99 -58.95 -21.37
CA ILE A 15 28.08 -58.23 -22.27
C ILE A 15 26.78 -57.81 -21.58
N GLU A 16 26.23 -58.63 -20.68
CA GLU A 16 25.00 -58.31 -19.94
C GLU A 16 25.23 -57.14 -18.98
N LEU A 17 26.41 -57.08 -18.35
CA LEU A 17 26.81 -55.96 -17.49
C LEU A 17 26.99 -54.67 -18.30
N LEU A 18 27.65 -54.72 -19.46
CA LEU A 18 27.82 -53.55 -20.33
C LEU A 18 26.47 -53.02 -20.83
N VAL A 19 25.58 -53.89 -21.29
CA VAL A 19 24.24 -53.51 -21.73
C VAL A 19 23.44 -52.91 -20.57
N GLY A 20 23.52 -53.50 -19.38
CA GLY A 20 22.86 -52.99 -18.18
C GLY A 20 23.31 -51.58 -17.78
N ILE A 21 24.61 -51.29 -17.83
CA ILE A 21 25.16 -49.96 -17.55
C ILE A 21 24.69 -48.94 -18.60
N VAL A 22 24.75 -49.29 -19.88
CA VAL A 22 24.32 -48.41 -20.98
C VAL A 22 22.84 -48.05 -20.82
N LEU A 23 21.96 -49.04 -20.62
CA LEU A 23 20.53 -48.80 -20.42
C LEU A 23 20.26 -47.95 -19.16
N SER A 24 20.95 -48.24 -18.06
CA SER A 24 20.82 -47.46 -16.82
C SER A 24 21.26 -46.00 -17.01
N SER A 25 22.34 -45.76 -17.76
CA SER A 25 22.83 -44.41 -18.05
C SER A 25 21.84 -43.60 -18.91
N LEU A 26 21.20 -44.24 -19.90
CA LEU A 26 20.16 -43.60 -20.72
C LEU A 26 18.96 -43.18 -19.87
N ILE A 27 18.55 -44.03 -18.92
CA ILE A 27 17.47 -43.70 -17.99
C ILE A 27 17.86 -42.52 -17.10
N ILE A 28 19.09 -42.48 -16.58
CA ILE A 28 19.58 -41.34 -15.77
C ILE A 28 19.55 -40.03 -16.56
N LEU A 29 19.92 -40.04 -17.85
CA LEU A 29 19.84 -38.84 -18.70
C LEU A 29 18.40 -38.32 -18.81
N VAL A 30 17.43 -39.21 -19.06
CA VAL A 30 16.01 -38.84 -19.10
C VAL A 30 15.53 -38.29 -17.75
N LEU A 31 15.91 -38.95 -16.64
CA LEU A 31 15.56 -38.50 -15.29
C LEU A 31 16.18 -37.13 -14.97
N TYR A 32 17.39 -36.86 -15.44
CA TYR A 32 18.06 -35.58 -15.25
C TYR A 32 17.35 -34.43 -15.99
N GLU A 33 16.91 -34.67 -17.22
CA GLU A 33 16.09 -33.70 -17.97
C GLU A 33 14.77 -33.42 -17.26
N LEU A 34 14.10 -34.47 -16.76
CA LEU A 34 12.86 -34.33 -15.99
C LEU A 34 13.08 -33.53 -14.70
N LEU A 35 14.15 -33.81 -13.95
CA LEU A 35 14.49 -33.08 -12.73
C LEU A 35 14.77 -31.60 -13.02
N THR A 36 15.52 -31.30 -14.08
CA THR A 36 15.83 -29.92 -14.49
C THR A 36 14.56 -29.17 -14.88
N SER A 37 13.65 -29.84 -15.62
CA SER A 37 12.34 -29.30 -15.97
C SER A 37 11.50 -29.01 -14.73
N GLN A 38 11.42 -29.95 -13.77
CA GLN A 38 10.68 -29.77 -12.52
C GLN A 38 11.23 -28.60 -11.70
N ASN A 39 12.54 -28.52 -11.49
CA ASN A 39 13.18 -27.42 -10.75
C ASN A 39 12.86 -26.04 -11.35
N ARG A 40 12.84 -25.95 -12.69
CA ARG A 40 12.46 -24.72 -13.38
C ARG A 40 10.99 -24.36 -13.14
N VAL A 41 10.09 -25.34 -13.22
CA VAL A 41 8.66 -25.11 -12.97
C VAL A 41 8.43 -24.64 -11.54
N TYR A 42 9.10 -25.24 -10.55
CA TYR A 42 9.01 -24.80 -9.16
C TYR A 42 9.51 -23.36 -8.97
N ALA A 43 10.68 -23.02 -9.52
CA ALA A 43 11.19 -21.65 -9.43
C ALA A 43 10.25 -20.61 -10.07
N LEU A 44 9.62 -20.94 -11.21
CA LEU A 44 8.63 -20.07 -11.84
C LEU A 44 7.36 -19.94 -10.99
N GLN A 45 6.90 -21.02 -10.37
CA GLN A 45 5.74 -20.98 -9.48
C GLN A 45 6.00 -20.10 -8.24
N ASP A 46 7.20 -20.18 -7.67
CA ASP A 46 7.62 -19.32 -6.56
C ASP A 46 7.63 -17.85 -6.99
N ASP A 47 8.25 -17.52 -8.14
CA ASP A 47 8.28 -16.15 -8.67
C ASP A 47 6.86 -15.60 -8.96
N ILE A 48 5.94 -16.45 -9.45
CA ILE A 48 4.54 -16.06 -9.67
C ILE A 48 3.82 -15.82 -8.34
N SER A 49 4.06 -16.65 -7.34
CA SER A 49 3.45 -16.52 -6.01
C SER A 49 3.90 -15.22 -5.34
N GLU A 50 5.20 -14.91 -5.37
CA GLU A 50 5.77 -13.67 -4.84
C GLU A 50 5.18 -12.44 -5.56
N MET A 51 5.14 -12.47 -6.90
CA MET A 51 4.51 -11.41 -7.69
C MET A 51 3.06 -11.16 -7.27
N GLN A 52 2.25 -12.22 -7.14
CA GLN A 52 0.84 -12.09 -6.74
C GLN A 52 0.70 -11.55 -5.32
N GLN A 53 1.57 -11.96 -4.40
CA GLN A 53 1.57 -11.44 -3.02
C GLN A 53 1.93 -9.95 -2.99
N ASN A 54 2.95 -9.53 -3.73
CA ASN A 54 3.38 -8.13 -3.81
C ASN A 54 2.26 -7.25 -4.37
N VAL A 55 1.62 -7.67 -5.46
CA VAL A 55 0.47 -6.93 -6.04
C VAL A 55 -0.70 -6.89 -5.05
N ARG A 56 -1.00 -8.00 -4.35
CA ARG A 56 -2.07 -8.04 -3.34
C ARG A 56 -1.82 -7.06 -2.20
N ILE A 57 -0.62 -7.03 -1.63
CA ILE A 57 -0.26 -6.10 -0.55
C ILE A 57 -0.42 -4.65 -1.01
N ALA A 58 0.05 -4.35 -2.22
CA ALA A 58 -0.11 -3.03 -2.83
C ALA A 58 -1.59 -2.65 -3.04
N MET A 59 -2.39 -3.56 -3.60
CA MET A 59 -3.83 -3.37 -3.80
C MET A 59 -4.52 -3.07 -2.47
N GLU A 60 -4.29 -3.89 -1.44
CA GLU A 60 -4.94 -3.73 -0.14
C GLU A 60 -4.59 -2.39 0.53
N LYS A 61 -3.34 -1.94 0.40
CA LYS A 61 -2.91 -0.64 0.95
C LYS A 61 -3.54 0.53 0.20
N ILE A 62 -3.48 0.55 -1.13
CA ILE A 62 -4.06 1.63 -1.92
C ILE A 62 -5.58 1.65 -1.77
N SER A 63 -6.27 0.51 -1.88
CA SER A 63 -7.73 0.42 -1.76
C SER A 63 -8.22 0.93 -0.40
N ARG A 64 -7.51 0.62 0.69
CA ARG A 64 -7.82 1.16 2.03
C ARG A 64 -7.76 2.68 2.04
N ASP A 65 -6.66 3.27 1.56
CA ASP A 65 -6.50 4.72 1.54
C ASP A 65 -7.54 5.38 0.64
N LEU A 66 -7.89 4.75 -0.50
CA LEU A 66 -8.94 5.23 -1.40
C LEU A 66 -10.33 5.22 -0.76
N THR A 67 -10.67 4.21 0.05
CA THR A 67 -11.97 4.21 0.77
C THR A 67 -12.08 5.34 1.78
N MET A 68 -10.95 5.78 2.34
CA MET A 68 -10.86 6.88 3.31
C MET A 68 -10.59 8.25 2.66
N ALA A 69 -10.37 8.29 1.35
CA ALA A 69 -10.10 9.52 0.62
C ALA A 69 -11.23 10.53 0.82
N GLY A 70 -10.87 11.76 1.14
CA GLY A 70 -11.80 12.86 1.44
C GLY A 70 -12.36 12.87 2.87
N PHE A 71 -12.24 11.78 3.64
CA PHE A 71 -12.70 11.77 5.03
C PHE A 71 -11.90 12.77 5.87
N GLY A 72 -12.60 13.67 6.57
CA GLY A 72 -11.99 14.71 7.40
C GLY A 72 -11.07 15.67 6.63
N LYS A 73 -11.09 15.66 5.29
CA LYS A 73 -10.34 16.63 4.49
C LYS A 73 -10.93 18.02 4.72
N PRO A 74 -10.10 19.05 4.91
CA PRO A 74 -10.57 20.42 4.91
C PRO A 74 -11.35 20.75 3.64
N SER A 75 -12.66 20.87 3.77
CA SER A 75 -13.54 21.42 2.76
C SER A 75 -14.50 22.36 3.44
N ARG A 76 -14.36 23.67 3.20
CA ARG A 76 -15.34 24.63 3.69
C ARG A 76 -16.27 25.00 2.54
N LEU A 77 -17.57 24.84 2.78
CA LEU A 77 -18.61 25.37 1.89
C LEU A 77 -18.44 26.90 1.81
N GLY A 78 -17.95 27.38 0.67
CA GLY A 78 -18.10 28.77 0.25
C GLY A 78 -17.05 29.81 0.68
N THR A 79 -15.85 29.48 1.19
CA THR A 79 -14.68 30.43 1.35
C THR A 79 -13.50 29.80 2.11
N PRO A 80 -12.27 30.33 1.91
CA PRO A 80 -11.29 29.90 0.92
C PRO A 80 -10.80 28.46 1.16
N THR A 81 -10.18 27.87 0.14
CA THR A 81 -9.31 26.69 0.25
C THR A 81 -8.50 26.70 1.54
N TRP A 82 -8.54 25.62 2.31
CA TRP A 82 -7.58 25.41 3.40
C TRP A 82 -6.17 25.69 2.83
N PRO A 83 -5.43 26.69 3.36
CA PRO A 83 -4.43 27.37 2.55
C PRO A 83 -3.27 26.46 2.16
N LEU A 84 -2.87 25.58 3.08
CA LEU A 84 -1.83 24.58 2.90
C LEU A 84 -2.25 23.33 3.69
N LEU A 85 -1.80 22.15 3.28
CA LEU A 85 -1.82 20.94 4.13
C LEU A 85 -0.37 20.53 4.39
N ASN A 86 0.06 20.52 5.65
CA ASN A 86 1.45 20.26 6.06
C ASN A 86 2.47 21.12 5.27
N GLY A 87 2.10 22.38 5.00
CA GLY A 87 2.91 23.31 4.21
C GLY A 87 2.81 23.18 2.68
N ILE A 88 1.99 22.25 2.17
CA ILE A 88 1.84 21.99 0.72
C ILE A 88 0.58 22.67 0.19
N ALA A 89 0.71 23.41 -0.91
CA ALA A 89 -0.39 24.08 -1.61
C ALA A 89 -1.03 23.18 -2.68
N GLY A 90 -2.22 23.56 -3.16
CA GLY A 90 -2.85 22.93 -4.33
C GLY A 90 -3.42 21.52 -4.05
N LEU A 91 -3.87 21.27 -2.81
CA LEU A 91 -4.49 20.02 -2.37
C LEU A 91 -6.03 20.16 -2.26
N ASP A 92 -6.62 20.77 -3.29
CA ASP A 92 -8.06 20.99 -3.44
C ASP A 92 -8.83 19.73 -3.86
N PHE A 93 -8.13 18.68 -4.28
CA PHE A 93 -8.67 17.36 -4.58
C PHE A 93 -8.67 16.42 -3.35
N SER A 94 -9.48 15.37 -3.41
CA SER A 94 -9.36 14.22 -2.48
C SER A 94 -8.60 13.06 -3.12
N ILE A 95 -8.71 12.94 -4.44
CA ILE A 95 -7.98 11.98 -5.27
C ILE A 95 -7.54 12.72 -6.53
N ARG A 96 -6.29 12.53 -6.95
CA ARG A 96 -5.78 13.03 -8.24
C ARG A 96 -4.91 11.96 -8.89
N VAL A 97 -5.08 11.81 -10.20
CA VAL A 97 -4.25 10.93 -11.02
C VAL A 97 -3.42 11.80 -11.95
N THR A 98 -2.10 11.69 -11.83
CA THR A 98 -1.15 12.49 -12.62
C THR A 98 -0.34 11.59 -13.53
N GLY A 99 -0.34 11.89 -14.83
CA GLY A 99 0.45 11.16 -15.82
C GLY A 99 0.13 9.66 -15.94
N GLY A 100 -1.03 9.22 -15.43
CA GLY A 100 -1.50 7.83 -15.52
C GLY A 100 -0.81 6.82 -14.60
N ASN A 101 0.23 7.20 -13.86
CA ASN A 101 1.03 6.30 -13.02
C ASN A 101 1.29 6.83 -11.59
N THR A 102 0.78 8.03 -11.28
CA THR A 102 0.87 8.65 -9.95
C THR A 102 -0.53 8.88 -9.41
N LEU A 103 -0.77 8.41 -8.19
CA LEU A 103 -2.04 8.53 -7.48
C LEU A 103 -1.83 9.31 -6.19
N ASP A 104 -2.45 10.49 -6.13
CA ASP A 104 -2.47 11.36 -4.97
C ASP A 104 -3.78 11.17 -4.20
N VAL A 105 -3.72 11.04 -2.87
CA VAL A 105 -4.86 10.84 -1.98
C VAL A 105 -4.77 11.77 -0.78
N VAL A 106 -5.86 12.45 -0.44
CA VAL A 106 -5.94 13.36 0.72
C VAL A 106 -7.09 12.97 1.63
N GLY A 107 -6.83 12.89 2.94
CA GLY A 107 -7.85 12.60 3.95
C GLY A 107 -7.24 12.15 5.28
N CYS A 108 -8.08 11.77 6.22
CA CYS A 108 -7.68 11.08 7.45
C CYS A 108 -7.58 9.58 7.12
N LEU A 109 -6.37 9.15 6.72
CA LEU A 109 -6.13 7.81 6.18
C LEU A 109 -5.72 6.79 7.25
N ASP A 110 -5.39 7.27 8.44
CA ASP A 110 -5.01 6.46 9.59
C ASP A 110 -6.03 6.53 10.72
N PRO A 111 -5.95 5.60 11.69
CA PRO A 111 -6.70 5.71 12.93
C PRO A 111 -6.49 7.06 13.63
N PRO A 112 -7.40 7.46 14.54
CA PRO A 112 -7.22 8.68 15.33
C PRO A 112 -5.88 8.65 16.08
N GLU A 113 -5.13 9.76 16.01
CA GLU A 113 -3.85 9.94 16.73
C GLU A 113 -4.11 10.32 18.20
N GLY A 114 -5.31 10.79 18.53
CA GLY A 114 -5.72 11.07 19.90
C GLY A 114 -7.23 11.10 20.10
N LEU A 115 -7.64 11.12 21.36
CA LEU A 115 -9.01 11.33 21.79
C LEU A 115 -9.05 12.55 22.71
N THR A 116 -10.09 13.38 22.63
CA THR A 116 -10.27 14.50 23.57
C THR A 116 -10.47 13.97 24.99
N SER A 117 -9.81 14.54 25.98
CA SER A 117 -9.92 14.10 27.38
C SER A 117 -11.03 14.80 28.17
N GLY A 118 -11.54 15.92 27.65
CA GLY A 118 -12.61 16.70 28.25
C GLY A 118 -13.55 17.29 27.19
N THR A 119 -14.64 17.91 27.66
CA THR A 119 -15.55 18.66 26.80
C THR A 119 -14.85 19.89 26.23
N LEU A 120 -14.92 20.06 24.92
CA LEU A 120 -14.45 21.23 24.21
C LEU A 120 -15.63 22.18 23.95
N ALA A 121 -15.48 23.43 24.37
CA ALA A 121 -16.48 24.46 24.11
C ALA A 121 -16.29 25.07 22.72
N ALA A 122 -17.40 25.49 22.09
CA ALA A 122 -17.32 26.38 20.93
C ALA A 122 -16.57 27.67 21.33
N GLY A 123 -15.71 28.15 20.44
CA GLY A 123 -14.79 29.26 20.66
C GLY A 123 -13.46 28.88 21.31
N ALA A 124 -13.28 27.63 21.77
CA ALA A 124 -12.01 27.21 22.34
C ALA A 124 -10.89 27.19 21.28
N VAL A 125 -9.76 27.81 21.60
CA VAL A 125 -8.54 27.86 20.77
C VAL A 125 -7.49 26.82 21.22
N SER A 126 -7.88 25.92 22.11
CA SER A 126 -7.06 24.82 22.57
C SER A 126 -7.90 23.59 22.82
N ILE A 127 -7.32 22.43 22.54
CA ILE A 127 -7.92 21.13 22.83
C ILE A 127 -6.95 20.32 23.68
N THR A 128 -7.51 19.55 24.61
CA THR A 128 -6.73 18.65 25.48
C THR A 128 -7.04 17.20 25.12
N LEU A 129 -6.00 16.43 24.90
CA LEU A 129 -6.07 15.01 24.55
C LEU A 129 -5.86 14.11 25.77
N GLY A 130 -6.03 12.81 25.59
CA GLY A 130 -5.63 11.81 26.56
C GLY A 130 -4.12 11.80 26.81
N SER A 131 -3.71 11.18 27.91
CA SER A 131 -2.31 11.19 28.35
C SER A 131 -1.35 10.64 27.28
N GLY A 132 -0.32 11.42 26.94
CA GLY A 132 0.72 11.08 25.97
C GLY A 132 0.31 11.21 24.50
N GLN A 133 -0.96 11.53 24.21
CA GLN A 133 -1.48 11.57 22.84
C GLN A 133 -1.10 12.86 22.10
N GLY A 134 -0.68 13.91 22.81
CA GLY A 134 -0.15 15.12 22.15
C GLY A 134 1.09 14.86 21.30
N ALA A 135 1.85 13.79 21.59
CA ALA A 135 3.03 13.40 20.83
C ALA A 135 2.72 12.95 19.38
N GLY A 136 1.46 12.61 19.08
CA GLY A 136 1.00 12.26 17.74
C GLY A 136 0.95 13.46 16.78
N PHE A 137 1.12 14.69 17.29
CA PHE A 137 0.93 15.93 16.53
C PHE A 137 2.18 16.80 16.54
N ASN A 138 2.31 17.67 15.54
CA ASN A 138 3.36 18.68 15.49
C ASN A 138 2.90 19.89 14.66
N THR A 139 3.75 20.90 14.51
CA THR A 139 3.41 22.14 13.79
C THR A 139 3.94 22.17 12.34
N THR A 140 4.41 21.04 11.81
CA THR A 140 5.07 20.95 10.50
C THR A 140 4.43 19.89 9.60
N THR A 141 4.64 18.61 9.92
CA THR A 141 4.24 17.46 9.10
C THR A 141 2.93 16.79 9.53
N LYS A 142 2.46 17.11 10.74
CA LYS A 142 1.23 16.60 11.35
C LYS A 142 0.41 17.74 11.95
N SER A 143 0.39 18.88 11.26
CA SER A 143 -0.23 20.12 11.75
C SER A 143 -1.70 20.24 11.43
N ASP A 144 -2.16 19.65 10.33
CA ASP A 144 -3.56 19.77 9.93
C ASP A 144 -4.34 18.57 10.46
N ILE A 145 -5.38 18.85 11.25
CA ILE A 145 -6.15 17.86 11.99
C ILE A 145 -7.64 17.92 11.64
N SER A 146 -8.33 16.82 11.92
CA SER A 146 -9.79 16.74 11.88
C SER A 146 -10.34 16.23 13.21
N ILE A 147 -11.26 17.00 13.79
CA ILE A 147 -11.90 16.72 15.07
C ILE A 147 -13.26 16.09 14.78
N GLY A 148 -13.43 14.84 15.20
CA GLY A 148 -14.64 14.04 14.96
C GLY A 148 -14.94 13.79 13.48
N GLY A 149 -13.98 14.00 12.58
CA GLY A 149 -14.19 13.92 11.13
C GLY A 149 -15.05 15.05 10.55
N LYS A 150 -15.33 16.10 11.33
CA LYS A 150 -16.31 17.14 10.99
C LYS A 150 -15.71 18.53 10.89
N GLU A 151 -14.81 18.88 11.82
CA GLU A 151 -14.22 20.20 11.90
C GLU A 151 -12.70 20.10 11.76
N ASN A 152 -12.12 20.97 10.94
CA ASN A 152 -10.69 21.01 10.73
C ASN A 152 -10.06 22.13 11.55
N ALA A 153 -8.84 21.87 11.99
CA ALA A 153 -8.02 22.87 12.64
C ALA A 153 -6.54 22.65 12.29
N ARG A 154 -5.75 23.70 12.41
CA ARG A 154 -4.30 23.65 12.36
C ARG A 154 -3.74 23.71 13.77
N VAL A 155 -2.82 22.82 14.08
CA VAL A 155 -2.03 22.83 15.31
C VAL A 155 -1.00 23.96 15.23
N VAL A 156 -1.12 24.91 16.15
CA VAL A 156 -0.25 26.08 16.27
C VAL A 156 0.89 25.82 17.26
N SER A 157 0.62 25.09 18.34
CA SER A 157 1.63 24.65 19.29
C SER A 157 1.20 23.39 20.03
N VAL A 158 2.18 22.63 20.53
CA VAL A 158 1.98 21.40 21.29
C VAL A 158 2.67 21.57 22.65
N SER A 159 1.92 21.39 23.74
CA SER A 159 2.45 21.42 25.10
C SER A 159 1.89 20.24 25.90
N GLY A 160 2.68 19.17 26.00
CA GLY A 160 2.18 17.89 26.50
C GLY A 160 1.01 17.41 25.66
N ASP A 161 -0.14 17.18 26.30
CA ASP A 161 -1.38 16.74 25.64
C ASP A 161 -2.32 17.89 25.25
N ASN A 162 -1.89 19.14 25.42
CA ASN A 162 -2.66 20.30 25.02
C ASN A 162 -2.16 20.85 23.69
N LEU A 163 -3.05 20.94 22.71
CA LEU A 163 -2.79 21.52 21.40
C LEU A 163 -3.43 22.90 21.34
N GLN A 164 -2.67 23.94 21.04
CA GLN A 164 -3.28 25.17 20.54
C GLN A 164 -3.65 24.99 19.09
N ILE A 165 -4.85 25.43 18.74
CA ILE A 165 -5.42 25.20 17.42
C ILE A 165 -5.91 26.50 16.79
N ASP A 166 -6.00 26.48 15.48
CA ASP A 166 -6.60 27.50 14.65
C ASP A 166 -7.51 26.86 13.60
N THR A 167 -8.82 27.10 13.71
CA THR A 167 -9.83 26.56 12.79
C THR A 167 -9.93 27.34 11.48
N ASN A 168 -9.24 28.48 11.35
CA ASN A 168 -9.20 29.23 10.11
C ASN A 168 -7.85 29.95 9.89
N PRO A 169 -6.79 29.22 9.51
CA PRO A 169 -5.45 29.77 9.34
C PRO A 169 -5.28 30.81 8.22
N THR A 170 -6.37 31.24 7.57
CA THR A 170 -6.38 32.36 6.61
C THR A 170 -6.66 33.72 7.27
N LEU A 171 -7.14 33.73 8.51
CA LEU A 171 -7.39 34.95 9.28
C LEU A 171 -6.27 35.18 10.30
N ALA A 172 -6.13 36.43 10.76
CA ALA A 172 -5.13 36.77 11.77
C ALA A 172 -5.57 36.30 13.17
N GLY A 173 -4.62 35.73 13.91
CA GLY A 173 -4.86 35.15 15.23
C GLY A 173 -5.48 33.75 15.15
N ASN A 174 -5.63 33.08 16.29
CA ASN A 174 -6.16 31.71 16.33
C ASN A 174 -7.68 31.73 16.37
N GLN A 175 -8.36 31.13 15.39
CA GLN A 175 -9.80 30.95 15.45
C GLN A 175 -10.15 29.70 16.25
N GLY A 176 -11.14 29.85 17.13
CA GLY A 176 -11.60 28.76 17.98
C GLY A 176 -12.57 27.82 17.27
N LEU A 177 -12.93 26.74 17.95
CA LEU A 177 -13.91 25.77 17.47
C LEU A 177 -15.25 26.41 17.13
N VAL A 178 -15.85 26.02 16.03
CA VAL A 178 -17.21 26.39 15.64
C VAL A 178 -18.22 25.55 16.42
N TYR A 179 -17.91 24.28 16.68
CA TYR A 179 -18.78 23.37 17.41
C TYR A 179 -18.26 23.04 18.81
N SER A 180 -19.16 22.64 19.69
CA SER A 180 -18.80 21.98 20.95
C SER A 180 -18.68 20.48 20.74
N TYR A 181 -17.77 19.87 21.50
CA TYR A 181 -17.48 18.43 21.42
C TYR A 181 -17.44 17.83 22.84
N PRO A 182 -18.05 16.66 23.08
CA PRO A 182 -17.86 15.95 24.34
C PRO A 182 -16.42 15.41 24.46
N ALA A 183 -16.09 14.87 25.63
CA ALA A 183 -14.89 14.06 25.80
C ALA A 183 -14.97 12.76 24.96
N GLY A 184 -13.82 12.21 24.61
CA GLY A 184 -13.69 10.97 23.84
C GLY A 184 -13.84 11.14 22.32
N ILE A 185 -13.83 12.37 21.82
CA ILE A 185 -13.94 12.63 20.38
C ILE A 185 -12.60 12.32 19.70
N PRO A 186 -12.61 11.56 18.59
CA PRO A 186 -11.39 11.25 17.87
C PRO A 186 -10.81 12.47 17.16
N VAL A 187 -9.50 12.62 17.26
CA VAL A 187 -8.71 13.63 16.56
C VAL A 187 -7.76 12.92 15.60
N TYR A 188 -7.93 13.20 14.32
CA TYR A 188 -7.16 12.60 13.23
C TYR A 188 -6.14 13.60 12.70
N VAL A 189 -5.03 13.09 12.17
CA VAL A 189 -4.15 13.87 11.30
C VAL A 189 -4.64 13.74 9.86
N VAL A 190 -4.78 14.87 9.19
CA VAL A 190 -5.11 14.90 7.76
C VAL A 190 -3.80 14.68 6.98
N LYS A 191 -3.77 13.62 6.17
CA LYS A 191 -2.61 13.21 5.38
C LYS A 191 -2.79 13.53 3.90
N TYR A 192 -1.66 13.75 3.23
CA TYR A 192 -1.53 13.74 1.78
C TYR A 192 -0.53 12.65 1.39
N VAL A 193 -1.02 11.64 0.69
CA VAL A 193 -0.25 10.47 0.28
C VAL A 193 -0.14 10.42 -1.23
N THR A 194 1.07 10.19 -1.74
CA THR A 194 1.32 9.96 -3.17
C THR A 194 1.85 8.56 -3.37
N TYR A 195 1.17 7.79 -4.21
CA TYR A 195 1.62 6.52 -4.75
C TYR A 195 2.20 6.72 -6.14
N SER A 196 3.37 6.15 -6.41
CA SER A 196 4.03 6.23 -7.71
C SER A 196 4.84 4.97 -7.99
N VAL A 197 4.98 4.62 -9.27
CA VAL A 197 5.90 3.55 -9.68
C VAL A 197 7.26 4.16 -9.97
N ASP A 198 8.25 3.80 -9.16
CA ASP A 198 9.66 4.04 -9.44
C ASP A 198 10.18 2.94 -10.37
N ALA A 199 10.34 3.29 -11.65
CA ALA A 199 10.90 2.43 -12.69
C ALA A 199 12.31 2.88 -13.12
N SER A 200 13.04 3.58 -12.26
CA SER A 200 14.41 4.02 -12.54
C SER A 200 15.37 2.85 -12.81
N ASP A 201 15.20 1.73 -12.08
CA ASP A 201 15.76 0.43 -12.46
C ASP A 201 14.71 -0.40 -13.21
N PRO A 202 14.86 -0.63 -14.53
CA PRO A 202 13.91 -1.43 -15.31
C PRO A 202 13.88 -2.90 -14.90
N ASN A 203 14.83 -3.38 -14.09
CA ASN A 203 14.88 -4.74 -13.55
C ASN A 203 14.17 -4.87 -12.20
N THR A 204 13.95 -3.77 -11.49
CA THR A 204 13.26 -3.75 -10.20
C THR A 204 12.34 -2.54 -10.08
N PRO A 205 11.22 -2.51 -10.83
CA PRO A 205 10.22 -1.46 -10.66
C PRO A 205 9.59 -1.61 -9.27
N VAL A 206 9.43 -0.51 -8.55
CA VAL A 206 8.92 -0.51 -7.17
C VAL A 206 7.77 0.46 -7.06
N LEU A 207 6.62 -0.02 -6.58
CA LEU A 207 5.56 0.88 -6.11
C LEU A 207 6.04 1.53 -4.81
N ARG A 208 6.08 2.86 -4.80
CA ARG A 208 6.43 3.67 -3.64
C ARG A 208 5.24 4.46 -3.13
N VAL A 209 5.32 4.85 -1.86
CA VAL A 209 4.40 5.74 -1.19
C VAL A 209 5.15 6.87 -0.50
N ASN A 210 4.67 8.10 -0.64
CA ASN A 210 5.15 9.26 0.11
C ASN A 210 4.00 9.89 0.87
N GLU A 211 4.06 9.86 2.20
CA GLU A 211 3.02 10.47 3.06
C GLU A 211 3.25 11.95 3.31
N HIS A 212 4.33 12.53 2.77
CA HIS A 212 4.71 13.93 2.98
C HIS A 212 4.91 14.31 4.46
N GLN A 213 5.23 13.33 5.31
CA GLN A 213 5.45 13.53 6.75
C GLN A 213 6.93 13.52 7.18
N GLY A 214 7.85 13.65 6.23
CA GLY A 214 9.30 13.73 6.49
C GLY A 214 10.08 12.41 6.37
N ALA A 215 9.40 11.28 6.21
CA ALA A 215 10.04 9.98 5.98
C ALA A 215 10.53 9.77 4.53
N GLY A 216 10.15 10.65 3.60
CA GLY A 216 10.40 10.48 2.17
C GLY A 216 9.63 9.30 1.56
N GLU A 217 10.02 8.89 0.36
CA GLU A 217 9.38 7.80 -0.36
C GLU A 217 9.75 6.43 0.22
N GLN A 218 8.74 5.63 0.55
CA GLN A 218 8.88 4.28 1.11
C GLN A 218 8.41 3.22 0.11
N PRO A 219 9.09 2.05 0.02
CA PRO A 219 8.65 0.97 -0.85
C PRO A 219 7.38 0.30 -0.30
N VAL A 220 6.38 0.09 -1.15
CA VAL A 220 5.14 -0.65 -0.84
C VAL A 220 5.23 -2.08 -1.38
N ALA A 221 5.61 -2.23 -2.64
CA ALA A 221 5.71 -3.53 -3.30
C ALA A 221 6.74 -3.49 -4.43
N GLN A 222 7.55 -4.54 -4.53
CA GLN A 222 8.48 -4.72 -5.64
C GLN A 222 7.78 -5.38 -6.82
N TYR A 223 8.34 -5.14 -8.01
CA TYR A 223 7.90 -5.69 -9.28
C TYR A 223 6.49 -5.27 -9.70
N VAL A 224 6.04 -4.09 -9.28
CA VAL A 224 4.80 -3.44 -9.75
C VAL A 224 5.17 -2.40 -10.81
N GLU A 225 4.63 -2.55 -12.03
CA GLU A 225 5.00 -1.74 -13.20
C GLU A 225 3.98 -0.65 -13.53
N ILE A 226 2.70 -0.86 -13.23
CA ILE A 226 1.62 0.04 -13.63
C ILE A 226 0.64 0.23 -12.48
N VAL A 227 0.27 1.48 -12.24
CA VAL A 227 -0.86 1.89 -11.38
C VAL A 227 -1.85 2.63 -12.26
N GLY A 228 -2.84 1.91 -12.79
CA GLY A 228 -3.94 2.49 -13.54
C GLY A 228 -5.08 2.88 -12.60
N VAL A 229 -5.58 4.10 -12.72
CA VAL A 229 -6.71 4.58 -11.91
C VAL A 229 -7.70 5.27 -12.83
N THR A 230 -8.94 4.79 -12.82
CA THR A 230 -10.04 5.38 -13.57
C THR A 230 -11.18 5.73 -12.62
N LEU A 231 -11.63 6.99 -12.66
CA LEU A 231 -12.78 7.44 -11.89
C LEU A 231 -14.05 7.36 -12.75
N THR A 232 -15.06 6.65 -12.25
CA THR A 232 -16.39 6.52 -12.89
C THR A 232 -17.47 6.85 -11.87
N GLY A 233 -17.99 8.08 -11.90
CA GLY A 233 -18.93 8.59 -10.90
C GLY A 233 -18.33 8.54 -9.48
N ASN A 234 -19.00 7.86 -8.55
CA ASN A 234 -18.51 7.62 -7.18
C ASN A 234 -17.72 6.31 -7.01
N ALA A 235 -17.32 5.65 -8.12
CA ALA A 235 -16.48 4.47 -8.07
C ALA A 235 -15.12 4.78 -8.70
N LEU A 236 -14.08 4.16 -8.17
CA LEU A 236 -12.74 4.21 -8.70
C LEU A 236 -12.27 2.79 -9.00
N ASP A 237 -11.90 2.57 -10.26
CA ASP A 237 -11.32 1.31 -10.71
C ASP A 237 -9.80 1.42 -10.63
N LEU A 238 -9.21 0.71 -9.66
CA LEU A 238 -7.78 0.60 -9.45
C LEU A 238 -7.28 -0.65 -10.18
N THR A 239 -6.26 -0.48 -11.00
CA THR A 239 -5.59 -1.56 -11.72
C THR A 239 -4.11 -1.55 -11.39
N LEU A 240 -3.61 -2.66 -10.82
CA LEU A 240 -2.17 -2.86 -10.64
C LEU A 240 -1.68 -3.98 -11.56
N THR A 241 -0.58 -3.72 -12.24
CA THR A 241 0.14 -4.74 -13.03
C THR A 241 1.47 -5.04 -12.36
N GLY A 242 1.63 -6.29 -11.92
CA GLY A 242 2.89 -6.81 -11.43
C GLY A 242 3.57 -7.70 -12.46
N ARG A 243 4.86 -7.95 -12.25
CA ARG A 243 5.65 -8.90 -13.03
C ARG A 243 6.49 -9.82 -12.16
N THR A 244 6.93 -10.92 -12.75
CA THR A 244 7.91 -11.83 -12.14
C THR A 244 9.27 -11.16 -11.97
N ARG A 245 10.05 -11.64 -10.99
CA ARG A 245 11.39 -11.11 -10.68
C ARG A 245 12.38 -11.33 -11.82
N LYS A 246 12.32 -12.48 -12.47
CA LYS A 246 13.19 -12.86 -13.59
C LYS A 246 12.34 -13.14 -14.83
N PRO A 247 12.86 -12.84 -16.03
CA PRO A 247 12.23 -13.30 -17.25
C PRO A 247 12.34 -14.83 -17.34
N ASP A 248 11.38 -15.45 -18.02
CA ASP A 248 11.45 -16.87 -18.33
C ASP A 248 12.72 -17.18 -19.15
N SER A 249 13.47 -18.21 -18.74
CA SER A 249 14.76 -18.56 -19.34
C SER A 249 14.71 -19.00 -20.81
N THR A 250 13.54 -19.31 -21.38
CA THR A 250 13.37 -19.70 -22.78
C THR A 250 12.81 -18.57 -23.63
N THR A 251 11.83 -17.84 -23.14
CA THR A 251 11.20 -16.74 -23.92
C THR A 251 11.89 -15.40 -23.69
N ASN A 252 12.70 -15.27 -22.64
CA ASN A 252 13.28 -14.01 -22.16
C ASN A 252 12.21 -12.94 -21.89
N GLN A 253 11.00 -13.37 -21.52
CA GLN A 253 9.87 -12.49 -21.21
C GLN A 253 9.45 -12.62 -19.75
N TYR A 254 9.11 -11.50 -19.14
CA TYR A 254 8.49 -11.47 -17.82
C TYR A 254 7.03 -11.91 -17.91
N THR A 255 6.64 -12.84 -17.05
CA THR A 255 5.22 -13.11 -16.78
C THR A 255 4.64 -11.95 -15.99
N ARG A 256 3.42 -11.53 -16.33
CA ARG A 256 2.69 -10.44 -15.68
C ARG A 256 1.39 -10.92 -15.09
N VAL A 257 0.95 -10.27 -14.02
CA VAL A 257 -0.39 -10.40 -13.47
C VAL A 257 -1.01 -9.03 -13.38
N GLN A 258 -2.30 -8.94 -13.70
CA GLN A 258 -3.09 -7.74 -13.48
C GLN A 258 -4.14 -8.04 -12.42
N MET A 259 -4.21 -7.18 -11.40
CA MET A 259 -5.30 -7.18 -10.43
C MET A 259 -6.10 -5.89 -10.58
N GLN A 260 -7.42 -6.01 -10.47
CA GLN A 260 -8.34 -4.88 -10.52
C GLN A 260 -9.20 -4.91 -9.26
N ASP A 261 -9.40 -3.74 -8.67
CA ASP A 261 -10.33 -3.54 -7.56
C ASP A 261 -11.18 -2.31 -7.82
N ARG A 262 -12.46 -2.41 -7.48
CA ARG A 262 -13.43 -1.33 -7.65
C ARG A 262 -13.79 -0.79 -6.27
N VAL A 263 -13.32 0.42 -5.99
CA VAL A 263 -13.49 1.09 -4.71
C VAL A 263 -14.63 2.11 -4.81
N PHE A 264 -15.63 2.00 -3.94
CA PHE A 264 -16.67 3.00 -3.82
C PHE A 264 -16.24 4.13 -2.89
N LEU A 265 -16.27 5.36 -3.41
CA LEU A 265 -15.80 6.57 -2.73
C LEU A 265 -16.93 7.11 -1.86
N ARG A 266 -16.92 6.73 -0.58
CA ARG A 266 -18.00 7.04 0.37
C ARG A 266 -17.97 8.48 0.89
N ASN A 267 -16.80 9.11 0.88
CA ASN A 267 -16.57 10.40 1.53
C ASN A 267 -16.43 11.56 0.53
N LEU A 268 -16.72 11.33 -0.75
CA LEU A 268 -16.69 12.37 -1.77
C LEU A 268 -18.10 12.89 -2.07
N PRO A 269 -18.25 14.20 -2.33
CA PRO A 269 -19.52 14.72 -2.82
C PRO A 269 -19.87 14.02 -4.14
N ASN A 270 -21.14 13.62 -4.29
CA ASN A 270 -21.64 13.00 -5.53
C ASN A 270 -21.28 13.90 -6.72
N ILE A 271 -20.45 13.41 -7.63
CA ILE A 271 -20.20 14.07 -8.90
C ILE A 271 -21.40 13.69 -9.79
N PRO A 272 -22.26 14.64 -10.20
CA PRO A 272 -23.34 14.32 -11.14
C PRO A 272 -22.72 13.87 -12.47
N ASP A 273 -23.34 12.84 -13.07
CA ASP A 273 -22.96 12.25 -14.36
C ASP A 273 -22.87 13.28 -15.51
#